data_AF-A0AAT9FQC3-F1
#
_entry.id   AF-A0AAT9FQC3-F1
#
_cell.length_a   1.000
_cell.length_b   1.000
_cell.length_c   1.000
_cell.angle_alpha   90.00
_cell.angle_beta   90.00
_cell.angle_gamma   90.00
#
_symmetry.space_group_name_H-M   'P 1'
#
loop_
_entity.id
_entity.type
_entity.pdbx_description
1 polymer ?
#
loop_
_entity_poly.entity_id
_entity_poly.type
_entity_poly.pdbx_seq_one_letter_code
_entity_poly.pdbx_strand_id
1 'polypeptide(L)'
;MMPIMRSVSSILVFCLFIAACDRKAPVEEVLSSQRAEELSTHFAAADRILIQKPREQVVWHTIDGHDKVTELLSMIKINDSQSGFHCMCDGDFLMTLYQGKISMGTVGYHHNRSLRWHSGQWDEDSLLTQESSSDLIEWFEKNGFDYPADTRRAKEKEAATKKTNHQRFVACFNEGAHQHFDYSRSADTDHEDVIKQQAERLIAAYESHLDLGKDIFRAFSTRPAPWLTYRIADQIAEEALTMLPENSRLKLLNAAPDLSPAESTGACFLMVRHDIFKPPFSSAQQQHLLTLLKKSLQHPADNYHLSQSFLWFARHKITGVADLLRPYVFGEHEFMIIGPTSDYPQNPSPVATAALALSLLDDQSIREKVALYLKENTKPTPDHTAYTVALAHLKKDSKLVTVDDFHWNTYLLHDAMFALAEVDPCIHSYSLVIDGGSAHSWAMVNEEAVITFQSLTGQKWYQNHKNERASWHAKTAQKWWKQNKDTFTFPDPD
;
A
#
# COMPACT_ATOMS: atom_id res chain seq x y z
N MET A 1 -45.02 32.27 28.18
CA MET A 1 -44.71 32.65 29.57
C MET A 1 -44.80 31.40 30.45
N MET A 2 -43.67 30.72 30.67
CA MET A 2 -43.32 29.83 31.80
C MET A 2 -41.95 29.20 31.47
N PRO A 3 -40.97 29.25 32.39
CA PRO A 3 -39.59 28.86 32.09
C PRO A 3 -39.30 27.41 32.49
N ILE A 4 -38.56 26.70 31.63
CA ILE A 4 -37.95 25.41 31.96
C ILE A 4 -36.53 25.68 32.46
N MET A 5 -36.35 25.55 33.78
CA MET A 5 -35.05 25.33 34.40
C MET A 5 -34.51 23.96 33.96
N ARG A 6 -33.32 23.94 33.35
CA ARG A 6 -32.44 22.78 33.36
C ARG A 6 -31.00 23.22 33.63
N SER A 7 -30.58 22.98 34.87
CA SER A 7 -29.26 22.53 35.32
C SER A 7 -28.10 22.73 34.34
N VAL A 8 -27.32 23.79 34.54
CA VAL A 8 -25.94 23.89 34.06
C VAL A 8 -25.05 23.39 35.19
N SER A 9 -24.70 22.11 35.14
CA SER A 9 -23.59 21.54 35.89
C SER A 9 -22.74 20.75 34.90
N SER A 10 -21.42 20.95 35.00
CA SER A 10 -20.36 20.18 34.33
C SER A 10 -19.94 20.65 32.92
N ILE A 11 -19.34 21.84 32.84
CA ILE A 11 -18.34 22.19 31.81
C ILE A 11 -17.02 22.48 32.54
N LEU A 12 -16.28 21.44 32.93
CA LEU A 12 -14.87 21.57 33.34
C LEU A 12 -14.14 20.23 33.45
N VAL A 13 -14.29 19.34 32.49
CA VAL A 13 -13.34 18.23 32.26
C VAL A 13 -13.44 17.87 30.78
N PHE A 14 -12.54 18.34 29.91
CA PHE A 14 -12.13 17.65 28.68
C PHE A 14 -11.06 18.44 27.90
N CYS A 15 -9.88 18.65 28.50
CA CYS A 15 -8.70 19.22 27.82
C CYS A 15 -7.40 18.44 28.13
N LEU A 16 -7.44 17.13 28.42
CA LEU A 16 -6.27 16.41 28.95
C LEU A 16 -5.96 15.08 28.24
N PHE A 17 -5.93 15.04 26.90
CA PHE A 17 -5.44 13.86 26.16
C PHE A 17 -4.41 14.12 25.05
N ILE A 18 -3.83 15.34 24.94
CA ILE A 18 -2.82 15.67 23.91
C ILE A 18 -1.38 15.61 24.46
N ALA A 19 -1.08 14.66 25.37
CA ALA A 19 0.29 14.47 25.86
C ALA A 19 0.63 13.00 26.17
N ALA A 20 -0.04 12.03 25.54
CA ALA A 20 0.09 10.62 25.90
C ALA A 20 1.24 9.85 25.20
N CYS A 21 2.14 10.54 24.48
CA CYS A 21 3.44 9.95 24.11
C CYS A 21 4.61 10.47 24.97
N ASP A 22 4.35 11.39 25.92
CA ASP A 22 5.38 11.93 26.84
C ASP A 22 4.90 12.09 28.29
N ARG A 23 3.62 11.77 28.59
CA ARG A 23 3.20 11.56 29.97
C ARG A 23 3.80 10.24 30.41
N LYS A 24 4.90 10.33 31.16
CA LYS A 24 5.27 9.30 32.13
C LYS A 24 3.98 8.91 32.85
N ALA A 25 3.46 7.72 32.55
CA ALA A 25 2.46 7.11 33.42
C ALA A 25 3.01 7.20 34.85
N PRO A 26 2.17 7.41 35.87
CA PRO A 26 2.65 7.27 37.25
C PRO A 26 3.44 5.96 37.30
N VAL A 27 4.68 6.04 37.78
CA VAL A 27 5.57 4.88 37.91
C VAL A 27 4.87 3.96 38.89
N GLU A 28 4.04 3.09 38.36
CA GLU A 28 3.36 2.07 39.13
C GLU A 28 4.48 1.19 39.66
N GLU A 29 4.54 1.04 40.98
CA GLU A 29 5.55 0.22 41.63
C GLU A 29 5.39 -1.20 41.09
N VAL A 30 6.31 -1.59 40.20
CA VAL A 30 6.27 -2.88 39.51
C VAL A 30 6.55 -3.94 40.57
N LEU A 31 5.48 -4.45 41.17
CA LEU A 31 5.54 -5.69 41.95
C LEU A 31 6.17 -6.77 41.06
N SER A 32 6.98 -7.64 41.65
CA SER A 32 7.67 -8.70 40.91
C SER A 32 6.65 -9.52 40.09
N SER A 33 6.78 -9.48 38.76
CA SER A 33 5.91 -10.26 37.88
C SER A 33 6.16 -11.75 38.09
N GLN A 34 5.08 -12.51 38.34
CA GLN A 34 5.13 -13.95 38.48
C GLN A 34 5.72 -14.61 37.22
N ARG A 35 5.33 -14.13 36.03
CA ARG A 35 5.83 -14.66 34.74
C ARG A 35 7.34 -14.48 34.58
N ALA A 36 7.89 -13.38 35.07
CA ALA A 36 9.33 -13.12 35.02
C ALA A 36 10.11 -14.02 36.00
N GLU A 37 9.55 -14.27 37.19
CA GLU A 37 10.11 -15.20 38.17
C GLU A 37 10.08 -16.66 37.67
N GLU A 38 8.99 -17.07 37.03
CA GLU A 38 8.83 -18.40 36.41
C GLU A 38 9.88 -18.63 35.32
N LEU A 39 10.06 -17.68 34.40
CA LEU A 39 11.12 -17.72 33.38
C LEU A 39 12.50 -17.83 34.01
N SER A 40 12.80 -16.94 34.97
CA SER A 40 14.11 -16.89 35.63
C SER A 40 14.43 -18.19 36.34
N THR A 41 13.44 -18.77 37.05
CA THR A 41 13.59 -20.03 37.78
C THR A 41 13.78 -21.20 36.82
N HIS A 42 12.98 -21.30 35.77
CA HIS A 42 13.04 -22.40 34.81
C HIS A 42 14.36 -22.43 34.05
N PHE A 43 14.87 -21.26 33.67
CA PHE A 43 16.10 -21.11 32.90
C PHE A 43 17.35 -20.84 33.75
N ALA A 44 17.25 -20.91 35.08
CA ALA A 44 18.37 -20.62 35.99
C ALA A 44 19.61 -21.50 35.76
N ALA A 45 19.46 -22.70 35.19
CA ALA A 45 20.58 -23.60 34.92
C ALA A 45 21.15 -23.48 33.49
N ALA A 46 20.60 -22.59 32.66
CA ALA A 46 21.04 -22.46 31.28
C ALA A 46 22.42 -21.77 31.19
N ASP A 47 23.24 -22.23 30.25
CA ASP A 47 24.61 -21.80 30.00
C ASP A 47 24.83 -21.28 28.57
N ARG A 48 23.82 -21.38 27.72
CA ARG A 48 23.88 -20.95 26.31
C ARG A 48 22.52 -20.56 25.78
N ILE A 49 22.51 -19.59 24.87
CA ILE A 49 21.34 -19.16 24.10
C ILE A 49 21.64 -19.34 22.61
N LEU A 50 20.76 -20.06 21.92
CA LEU A 50 20.74 -20.09 20.45
C LEU A 50 19.66 -19.13 19.95
N ILE A 51 20.05 -18.20 19.10
CA ILE A 51 19.13 -17.25 18.47
C ILE A 51 18.84 -17.74 17.05
N GLN A 52 17.57 -17.94 16.74
CA GLN A 52 17.12 -18.52 15.47
C GLN A 52 16.09 -17.63 14.79
N LYS A 53 16.10 -17.65 13.46
CA LYS A 53 15.00 -17.06 12.70
C LYS A 53 13.76 -17.96 12.79
N PRO A 54 12.56 -17.41 13.01
CA PRO A 54 11.35 -18.21 13.02
C PRO A 54 11.17 -18.94 11.68
N ARG A 55 10.68 -20.19 11.73
CA ARG A 55 10.42 -21.10 10.58
C ARG A 55 11.60 -21.60 9.76
N GLU A 56 12.76 -20.94 9.79
CA GLU A 56 13.88 -21.31 8.92
C GLU A 56 14.83 -22.35 9.55
N GLN A 57 14.70 -22.64 10.84
CA GLN A 57 15.64 -23.49 11.62
C GLN A 57 17.12 -23.05 11.49
N VAL A 58 17.37 -21.84 10.98
CA VAL A 58 18.71 -21.25 10.83
C VAL A 58 19.07 -20.54 12.13
N VAL A 59 20.22 -20.92 12.69
CA VAL A 59 20.84 -20.21 13.81
C VAL A 59 21.48 -18.94 13.28
N TRP A 60 21.03 -17.79 13.78
CA TRP A 60 21.61 -16.48 13.48
C TRP A 60 22.81 -16.18 14.37
N HIS A 61 22.72 -16.52 15.65
CA HIS A 61 23.74 -16.18 16.64
C HIS A 61 23.74 -17.15 17.81
N THR A 62 24.87 -17.21 18.53
CA THR A 62 25.00 -17.99 19.76
C THR A 62 25.65 -17.14 20.83
N ILE A 63 25.09 -17.17 22.04
CA ILE A 63 25.62 -16.49 23.21
C ILE A 63 25.92 -17.55 24.27
N ASP A 64 27.21 -17.78 24.53
CA ASP A 64 27.70 -18.73 25.52
C ASP A 64 28.07 -18.03 26.83
N GLY A 65 27.76 -18.66 27.96
CA GLY A 65 28.09 -18.18 29.30
C GLY A 65 26.87 -18.19 30.23
N HIS A 66 26.96 -18.93 31.33
CA HIS A 66 25.92 -18.94 32.35
C HIS A 66 25.71 -17.56 33.00
N ASP A 67 26.79 -16.79 33.14
CA ASP A 67 26.76 -15.40 33.59
C ASP A 67 25.93 -14.52 32.65
N LYS A 68 26.10 -14.68 31.34
CA LYS A 68 25.33 -13.95 30.32
C LYS A 68 23.85 -14.32 30.34
N VAL A 69 23.53 -15.62 30.45
CA VAL A 69 22.14 -16.07 30.59
C VAL A 69 21.50 -15.47 31.84
N THR A 70 22.23 -15.44 32.96
CA THR A 70 21.74 -14.86 34.21
C THR A 70 21.54 -13.34 34.09
N GLU A 71 22.47 -12.63 33.45
CA GLU A 71 22.35 -11.19 33.15
C GLU A 71 21.07 -10.94 32.34
N LEU A 72 20.85 -11.68 31.24
CA LEU A 72 19.65 -11.58 30.42
C LEU A 72 18.36 -11.77 31.23
N LEU A 73 18.26 -12.87 31.98
CA LEU A 73 17.05 -13.20 32.75
C LEU A 73 16.76 -12.12 33.81
N SER A 74 17.80 -11.53 34.41
CA SER A 74 17.65 -10.47 35.41
C SER A 74 17.07 -9.16 34.86
N MET A 75 17.29 -8.90 33.57
CA MET A 75 16.79 -7.72 32.85
C MET A 75 15.32 -7.86 32.42
N ILE A 76 14.77 -9.07 32.42
CA ILE A 76 13.38 -9.31 32.02
C ILE A 76 12.45 -8.78 33.13
N LYS A 77 11.69 -7.73 32.81
CA LYS A 77 10.60 -7.20 33.64
C LYS A 77 9.33 -7.18 32.79
N ILE A 78 8.30 -7.90 33.25
CA ILE A 78 7.03 -8.04 32.54
C ILE A 78 5.98 -7.13 33.18
N ASN A 79 5.19 -6.45 32.35
CA ASN A 79 3.99 -5.73 32.75
C ASN A 79 2.78 -6.68 32.66
N ASP A 80 2.47 -7.37 33.76
CA ASP A 80 1.38 -8.37 33.79
C ASP A 80 0.02 -7.76 33.45
N SER A 81 -0.23 -6.50 33.83
CA SER A 81 -1.51 -5.82 33.56
C SER A 81 -1.80 -5.57 32.09
N GLN A 82 -0.75 -5.55 31.25
CA GLN A 82 -0.82 -5.37 29.80
C GLN A 82 -0.42 -6.63 29.03
N SER A 83 -0.20 -7.73 29.74
CA SER A 83 0.13 -9.03 29.15
C SER A 83 -1.13 -9.85 28.87
N GLY A 84 -0.97 -10.97 28.18
CA GLY A 84 -2.07 -11.90 27.87
C GLY A 84 -2.75 -11.66 26.52
N PHE A 85 -2.19 -10.79 25.69
CA PHE A 85 -2.56 -10.70 24.29
C PHE A 85 -1.83 -11.77 23.47
N HIS A 86 -2.25 -11.98 22.22
CA HIS A 86 -1.59 -12.92 21.31
C HIS A 86 -1.34 -12.25 19.97
N CYS A 87 -0.08 -11.93 19.67
CA CYS A 87 0.34 -11.47 18.36
C CYS A 87 0.30 -12.62 17.36
N MET A 88 -0.19 -12.38 16.15
CA MET A 88 -0.28 -13.38 15.09
C MET A 88 1.05 -13.62 14.34
N CYS A 89 2.14 -12.95 14.74
CA CYS A 89 3.48 -13.22 14.22
C CYS A 89 4.19 -14.31 15.05
N ASP A 90 5.23 -14.91 14.48
CA ASP A 90 6.08 -15.90 15.18
C ASP A 90 7.25 -15.26 15.94
N GLY A 91 7.17 -13.95 16.17
CA GLY A 91 8.24 -13.14 16.74
C GLY A 91 9.23 -12.63 15.70
N ASP A 92 10.12 -11.75 16.16
CA ASP A 92 11.24 -11.27 15.37
C ASP A 92 12.38 -12.32 15.35
N PHE A 93 12.58 -13.04 16.47
CA PHE A 93 13.47 -14.20 16.58
C PHE A 93 13.09 -15.10 17.77
N LEU A 94 13.63 -16.32 17.76
CA LEU A 94 13.47 -17.31 18.83
C LEU A 94 14.78 -17.45 19.62
N MET A 95 14.68 -17.51 20.94
CA MET A 95 15.77 -17.79 21.87
C MET A 95 15.58 -19.17 22.48
N THR A 96 16.39 -20.15 22.08
CA THR A 96 16.40 -21.46 22.73
C THR A 96 17.53 -21.52 23.75
N LEU A 97 17.17 -21.72 25.01
CA LEU A 97 18.12 -21.78 26.11
C LEU A 97 18.54 -23.24 26.36
N TYR A 98 19.82 -23.46 26.58
CA TYR A 98 20.41 -24.78 26.79
C TYR A 98 21.15 -24.86 28.12
N GLN A 99 21.19 -26.07 28.68
CA GLN A 99 22.17 -26.50 29.68
C GLN A 99 23.04 -27.59 29.03
N GLY A 100 24.25 -27.23 28.59
CA GLY A 100 25.12 -28.11 27.82
C GLY A 100 24.51 -28.56 26.50
N LYS A 101 23.95 -29.78 26.45
CA LYS A 101 23.28 -30.35 25.26
C LYS A 101 21.75 -30.44 25.39
N ILE A 102 21.22 -30.12 26.57
CA ILE A 102 19.80 -30.25 26.87
C ILE A 102 19.12 -28.91 26.58
N SER A 103 18.10 -28.92 25.72
CA SER A 103 17.24 -27.75 25.49
C SER A 103 16.33 -27.57 26.69
N MET A 104 16.43 -26.43 27.36
CA MET A 104 15.59 -26.07 28.49
C MET A 104 14.23 -25.52 28.04
N GLY A 105 14.16 -24.91 26.84
CA GLY A 105 12.95 -24.31 26.29
C GLY A 105 13.24 -23.18 25.32
N THR A 106 12.19 -22.67 24.67
CA THR A 106 12.28 -21.61 23.66
C THR A 106 11.39 -20.43 24.04
N VAL A 107 11.94 -19.22 23.96
CA VAL A 107 11.23 -17.96 24.17
C VAL A 107 11.31 -17.12 22.89
N GLY A 108 10.16 -16.79 22.31
CA GLY A 108 10.05 -15.87 21.19
C GLY A 108 10.16 -14.42 21.66
N TYR A 109 10.91 -13.59 20.92
CA TYR A 109 10.99 -12.14 21.16
C TYR A 109 10.22 -11.41 20.08
N HIS A 110 9.20 -10.65 20.45
CA HIS A 110 8.22 -10.06 19.55
C HIS A 110 8.29 -8.54 19.56
N HIS A 111 8.49 -7.98 18.38
CA HIS A 111 8.44 -6.55 18.07
C HIS A 111 9.26 -5.67 19.03
N ASN A 112 10.38 -6.18 19.52
CA ASN A 112 11.21 -5.59 20.56
C ASN A 112 10.50 -5.27 21.89
N ARG A 113 9.31 -5.81 22.16
CA ARG A 113 8.47 -5.36 23.29
C ARG A 113 7.78 -6.46 24.09
N SER A 114 7.74 -7.69 23.59
CA SER A 114 7.08 -8.79 24.30
C SER A 114 7.81 -10.12 24.13
N LEU A 115 7.59 -11.02 25.08
CA LEU A 115 8.12 -12.37 25.09
C LEU A 115 6.97 -13.39 24.96
N ARG A 116 7.22 -14.51 24.29
CA ARG A 116 6.33 -15.67 24.24
C ARG A 116 7.07 -16.93 24.66
N TRP A 117 6.62 -17.63 25.70
CA TRP A 117 7.26 -18.88 26.12
C TRP A 117 6.63 -20.08 25.40
N HIS A 118 7.28 -20.54 24.33
CA HIS A 118 6.77 -21.66 23.54
C HIS A 118 6.75 -22.95 24.37
N SER A 119 5.56 -23.53 24.53
CA SER A 119 5.33 -24.73 25.35
C SER A 119 5.73 -24.55 26.82
N GLY A 120 5.74 -23.30 27.31
CA GLY A 120 6.04 -22.94 28.69
C GLY A 120 4.84 -22.99 29.61
N GLN A 121 4.96 -22.33 30.76
CA GLN A 121 3.87 -22.18 31.73
C GLN A 121 2.76 -21.23 31.25
N TRP A 122 3.05 -20.43 30.22
CA TRP A 122 2.11 -19.52 29.56
C TRP A 122 2.44 -19.43 28.07
N ASP A 123 1.41 -19.40 27.22
CA ASP A 123 1.51 -19.42 25.75
C ASP A 123 1.09 -18.09 25.08
N GLU A 124 0.61 -17.13 25.87
CA GLU A 124 0.30 -15.76 25.47
C GLU A 124 1.57 -14.88 25.39
N ASP A 125 1.44 -13.68 24.81
CA ASP A 125 2.50 -12.69 24.85
C ASP A 125 2.53 -11.95 26.19
N SER A 126 3.73 -11.84 26.74
CA SER A 126 4.02 -11.07 27.95
C SER A 126 4.70 -9.77 27.57
N LEU A 127 4.04 -8.64 27.82
CA LEU A 127 4.57 -7.32 27.50
C LEU A 127 5.72 -7.00 28.46
N LEU A 128 6.87 -6.59 27.91
CA LEU A 128 7.98 -6.07 28.70
C LEU A 128 7.67 -4.66 29.18
N THR A 129 8.24 -4.26 30.31
CA THR A 129 8.31 -2.84 30.65
C THR A 129 9.15 -2.10 29.60
N GLN A 130 8.94 -0.79 29.47
CA GLN A 130 9.72 0.03 28.52
C GLN A 130 11.23 0.02 28.81
N GLU A 131 11.59 -0.01 30.09
CA GLU A 131 12.98 -0.14 30.56
C GLU A 131 13.55 -1.49 30.15
N SER A 132 12.89 -2.60 30.50
CA SER A 132 13.35 -3.96 30.16
C SER A 132 13.47 -4.16 28.65
N SER A 133 12.52 -3.66 27.86
CA SER A 133 12.60 -3.67 26.39
C SER A 133 13.87 -2.97 25.88
N SER A 134 14.21 -1.81 26.45
CA SER A 134 15.41 -1.04 26.05
C SER A 134 16.70 -1.73 26.48
N ASP A 135 16.76 -2.21 27.73
CA ASP A 135 17.91 -2.92 28.30
C ASP A 135 18.24 -4.18 27.50
N LEU A 136 17.22 -4.95 27.12
CA LEU A 136 17.41 -6.18 26.33
C LEU A 136 18.00 -5.88 24.95
N ILE A 137 17.55 -4.81 24.28
CA ILE A 137 18.10 -4.40 22.98
C ILE A 137 19.59 -4.08 23.10
N GLU A 138 19.96 -3.31 24.13
CA GLU A 138 21.36 -2.94 24.40
C GLU A 138 22.20 -4.17 24.79
N TRP A 139 21.62 -5.08 25.57
CA TRP A 139 22.28 -6.33 25.96
C TRP A 139 22.57 -7.23 24.76
N PHE A 140 21.64 -7.35 23.80
CA PHE A 140 21.89 -8.11 22.58
C PHE A 140 23.00 -7.51 21.73
N GLU A 141 23.00 -6.18 21.52
CA GLU A 141 24.06 -5.46 20.80
C GLU A 141 25.42 -5.65 21.49
N LYS A 142 25.48 -5.49 22.82
CA LYS A 142 26.69 -5.75 23.64
C LYS A 142 27.21 -7.18 23.48
N ASN A 143 26.35 -8.15 23.21
CA ASN A 143 26.69 -9.55 23.00
C ASN A 143 26.80 -9.96 21.53
N GLY A 144 26.92 -8.99 20.62
CA GLY A 144 27.22 -9.19 19.19
C GLY A 144 26.01 -9.60 18.35
N PHE A 145 24.79 -9.36 18.82
CA PHE A 145 23.55 -9.56 18.07
C PHE A 145 22.82 -8.24 17.85
N ASP A 146 23.20 -7.51 16.79
CA ASP A 146 22.76 -6.13 16.54
C ASP A 146 21.32 -6.01 16.02
N TYR A 147 20.71 -7.13 15.61
CA TYR A 147 19.41 -7.15 14.94
C TYR A 147 18.28 -6.39 15.68
N PRO A 148 18.10 -6.51 17.01
CA PRO A 148 17.06 -5.76 17.73
C PRO A 148 17.32 -4.25 17.69
N ALA A 149 18.58 -3.83 17.80
CA ALA A 149 19.02 -2.44 17.77
C ALA A 149 18.84 -1.84 16.37
N ASP A 150 19.25 -2.56 15.32
CA ASP A 150 19.01 -2.19 13.92
C ASP A 150 17.52 -2.06 13.60
N THR A 151 16.70 -2.99 14.09
CA THR A 151 15.25 -2.95 13.93
C THR A 151 14.64 -1.73 14.63
N ARG A 152 15.11 -1.39 15.85
CA ARG A 152 14.70 -0.17 16.57
C ARG A 152 15.08 1.09 15.79
N ARG A 153 16.35 1.20 15.38
CA ARG A 153 16.87 2.33 14.58
C ARG A 153 16.08 2.51 13.27
N ALA A 154 15.78 1.41 12.58
CA ALA A 154 14.99 1.43 11.35
C ALA A 154 13.55 1.93 11.60
N LYS A 155 12.88 1.42 12.64
CA LYS A 155 11.53 1.88 13.05
C LYS A 155 11.50 3.35 13.45
N GLU A 156 12.51 3.83 14.18
CA GLU A 156 12.64 5.24 14.56
C GLU A 156 12.83 6.14 13.34
N LYS A 157 13.72 5.75 12.41
CA LYS A 157 13.91 6.45 11.13
C LYS A 157 12.63 6.47 10.30
N GLU A 158 11.92 5.34 10.23
CA GLU A 158 10.63 5.24 9.55
C GLU A 158 9.57 6.14 10.20
N ALA A 159 9.46 6.13 11.53
CA ALA A 159 8.54 6.97 12.29
C ALA A 159 8.84 8.47 12.11
N ALA A 160 10.11 8.87 12.15
CA ALA A 160 10.54 10.23 11.86
C ALA A 160 10.17 10.64 10.43
N THR A 161 10.44 9.77 9.45
CA THR A 161 10.05 9.99 8.05
C THR A 161 8.53 10.11 7.90
N LYS A 162 7.76 9.22 8.53
CA LYS A 162 6.30 9.27 8.55
C LYS A 162 5.78 10.60 9.12
N LYS A 163 6.33 11.03 10.26
CA LYS A 163 5.99 12.30 10.91
C LYS A 163 6.30 13.51 10.01
N THR A 164 7.50 13.60 9.46
CA THR A 164 7.87 14.69 8.54
C THR A 164 6.96 14.72 7.30
N ASN A 165 6.66 13.57 6.70
CA ASN A 165 5.77 13.50 5.55
C ASN A 165 4.33 13.89 5.91
N HIS A 166 3.85 13.50 7.09
CA HIS A 166 2.53 13.89 7.57
C HIS A 166 2.45 15.41 7.79
N GLN A 167 3.48 16.01 8.40
CA GLN A 167 3.56 17.46 8.59
C GLN A 167 3.57 18.21 7.25
N ARG A 168 4.34 17.74 6.26
CA ARG A 168 4.35 18.32 4.90
C ARG A 168 2.98 18.22 4.22
N PHE A 169 2.31 17.09 4.37
CA PHE A 169 0.96 16.87 3.84
C PHE A 169 -0.05 17.84 4.47
N VAL A 170 -0.10 17.89 5.81
CA VAL A 170 -1.04 18.75 6.56
C VAL A 170 -0.77 20.24 6.33
N ALA A 171 0.50 20.64 6.18
CA ALA A 171 0.88 22.02 5.89
C ALA A 171 0.37 22.55 4.54
N CYS A 172 -0.16 21.69 3.66
CA CYS A 172 -0.78 22.11 2.40
C CYS A 172 -2.18 22.68 2.59
N PHE A 173 -2.81 22.47 3.75
CA PHE A 173 -4.15 22.91 4.09
C PHE A 173 -4.11 24.17 4.96
N ASN A 174 -5.23 24.93 4.98
CA ASN A 174 -5.41 26.04 5.92
C ASN A 174 -5.27 25.60 7.40
N GLU A 175 -4.86 26.52 8.28
CA GLU A 175 -4.57 26.20 9.69
C GLU A 175 -5.78 25.61 10.43
N GLY A 176 -6.99 26.08 10.11
CA GLY A 176 -8.24 25.58 10.69
C GLY A 176 -8.52 24.11 10.40
N ALA A 177 -7.98 23.56 9.31
CA ALA A 177 -8.17 22.17 8.91
C ALA A 177 -7.19 21.18 9.57
N HIS A 178 -6.07 21.65 10.13
CA HIS A 178 -4.99 20.77 10.62
C HIS A 178 -5.46 19.77 11.67
N GLN A 179 -6.38 20.19 12.54
CA GLN A 179 -6.96 19.36 13.59
C GLN A 179 -7.77 18.15 13.09
N HIS A 180 -8.21 18.15 11.82
CA HIS A 180 -8.98 17.05 11.24
C HIS A 180 -8.10 15.88 10.78
N PHE A 181 -6.77 16.06 10.78
CA PHE A 181 -5.81 15.05 10.37
C PHE A 181 -5.12 14.34 11.55
N ASP A 182 -5.57 14.53 12.79
CA ASP A 182 -4.92 13.98 13.98
C ASP A 182 -4.82 12.45 13.94
N TYR A 183 -3.58 11.99 13.79
CA TYR A 183 -3.15 10.60 13.63
C TYR A 183 -3.26 9.78 14.92
N SER A 184 -3.35 10.42 16.09
CA SER A 184 -3.18 9.74 17.38
C SER A 184 -4.35 8.84 17.80
N ARG A 185 -5.48 8.84 17.08
CA ARG A 185 -6.75 8.26 17.54
C ARG A 185 -7.13 6.89 16.98
N SER A 186 -6.30 6.26 16.17
CA SER A 186 -6.81 5.32 15.16
C SER A 186 -6.27 3.89 15.20
N ALA A 187 -5.81 3.37 16.33
CA ALA A 187 -5.30 1.99 16.34
C ALA A 187 -6.42 0.93 16.33
N ASP A 188 -7.64 1.23 16.82
CA ASP A 188 -8.59 0.17 17.23
C ASP A 188 -10.09 0.38 16.87
N THR A 189 -10.47 1.37 16.05
CA THR A 189 -11.90 1.60 15.70
C THR A 189 -12.20 1.38 14.23
N ASP A 190 -13.46 1.01 13.94
CA ASP A 190 -14.00 0.86 12.57
C ASP A 190 -13.69 2.11 11.75
N HIS A 191 -12.69 2.00 10.87
CA HIS A 191 -11.98 3.16 10.33
C HIS A 191 -12.86 4.00 9.40
N GLU A 192 -13.84 3.40 8.73
CA GLU A 192 -14.62 4.05 7.67
C GLU A 192 -15.48 5.21 8.19
N ASP A 193 -16.24 5.00 9.27
CA ASP A 193 -17.11 6.03 9.85
C ASP A 193 -16.29 7.21 10.41
N VAL A 194 -15.12 6.93 10.98
CA VAL A 194 -14.21 7.97 11.48
C VAL A 194 -13.65 8.79 10.32
N ILE A 195 -13.18 8.14 9.25
CA ILE A 195 -12.67 8.81 8.05
C ILE A 195 -13.73 9.73 7.46
N LYS A 196 -14.96 9.22 7.29
CA LYS A 196 -16.08 9.99 6.74
C LYS A 196 -16.44 11.20 7.60
N GLN A 197 -16.54 11.03 8.92
CA GLN A 197 -16.83 12.15 9.82
C GLN A 197 -15.73 13.21 9.80
N GLN A 198 -14.46 12.83 9.70
CA GLN A 198 -13.37 13.81 9.58
C GLN A 198 -13.37 14.48 8.21
N ALA A 199 -13.72 13.76 7.13
CA ALA A 199 -13.88 14.33 5.80
C ALA A 199 -15.01 15.38 5.76
N GLU A 200 -16.15 15.12 6.39
CA GLU A 200 -17.24 16.10 6.53
C GLU A 200 -16.80 17.36 7.27
N ARG A 201 -16.03 17.19 8.35
CA ARG A 201 -15.47 18.33 9.11
C ARG A 201 -14.44 19.11 8.31
N LEU A 202 -13.59 18.41 7.56
CA LEU A 202 -12.62 19.01 6.66
C LEU A 202 -13.33 19.85 5.58
N ILE A 203 -14.41 19.33 4.97
CA ILE A 203 -15.23 20.09 4.02
C ILE A 203 -15.81 21.35 4.68
N ALA A 204 -16.38 21.22 5.88
CA ALA A 204 -16.98 22.34 6.60
C ALA A 204 -15.95 23.42 7.04
N ALA A 205 -14.66 23.08 7.11
CA ALA A 205 -13.58 24.01 7.45
C ALA A 205 -13.16 24.92 6.28
N TYR A 206 -13.72 24.72 5.08
CA TYR A 206 -13.44 25.53 3.89
C TYR A 206 -14.68 26.30 3.46
N GLU A 207 -14.53 27.60 3.22
CA GLU A 207 -15.58 28.43 2.61
C GLU A 207 -15.81 28.07 1.13
N SER A 208 -14.78 27.52 0.49
CA SER A 208 -14.73 27.24 -0.94
C SER A 208 -14.25 25.81 -1.19
N HIS A 209 -15.13 24.99 -1.78
CA HIS A 209 -14.77 23.63 -2.21
C HIS A 209 -13.65 23.62 -3.27
N LEU A 210 -13.51 24.70 -4.04
CA LEU A 210 -12.44 24.83 -5.03
C LEU A 210 -11.08 24.95 -4.32
N ASP A 211 -11.01 25.72 -3.25
CA ASP A 211 -9.77 25.91 -2.49
C ASP A 211 -9.41 24.63 -1.73
N LEU A 212 -10.40 23.96 -1.14
CA LEU A 212 -10.20 22.63 -0.55
C LEU A 212 -9.62 21.64 -1.57
N GLY A 213 -10.22 21.54 -2.75
CA GLY A 213 -9.73 20.60 -3.76
C GLY A 213 -8.32 20.93 -4.25
N LYS A 214 -7.95 22.21 -4.37
CA LYS A 214 -6.57 22.63 -4.70
C LYS A 214 -5.58 22.26 -3.59
N ASP A 215 -5.95 22.46 -2.33
CA ASP A 215 -5.10 22.11 -1.18
C ASP A 215 -4.94 20.59 -1.08
N ILE A 216 -5.99 19.81 -1.36
CA ILE A 216 -5.91 18.35 -1.51
C ILE A 216 -4.93 17.98 -2.63
N PHE A 217 -5.07 18.56 -3.83
CA PHE A 217 -4.14 18.30 -4.95
C PHE A 217 -2.69 18.63 -4.58
N ARG A 218 -2.45 19.75 -3.89
CA ARG A 218 -1.13 20.10 -3.38
C ARG A 218 -0.63 19.10 -2.35
N ALA A 219 -1.46 18.67 -1.41
CA ALA A 219 -1.07 17.69 -0.38
C ALA A 219 -0.60 16.37 -1.02
N PHE A 220 -1.35 15.88 -2.02
CA PHE A 220 -0.99 14.69 -2.79
C PHE A 220 0.20 14.87 -3.74
N SER A 221 0.72 16.08 -3.94
CA SER A 221 1.97 16.28 -4.67
C SER A 221 3.21 16.22 -3.78
N THR A 222 3.05 16.28 -2.45
CA THR A 222 4.18 16.38 -1.50
C THR A 222 4.68 15.05 -0.97
N ARG A 223 3.97 13.94 -1.19
CA ARG A 223 4.36 12.68 -0.56
C ARG A 223 5.65 12.14 -1.23
N PRO A 224 6.42 11.31 -0.52
CA PRO A 224 7.51 10.58 -1.14
C PRO A 224 7.02 9.23 -1.67
N ALA A 225 7.71 8.74 -2.69
CA ALA A 225 7.57 7.35 -3.12
C ALA A 225 8.03 6.38 -2.02
N PRO A 226 7.44 5.16 -1.91
CA PRO A 226 6.24 4.68 -2.59
C PRO A 226 4.94 5.10 -1.88
N TRP A 227 3.94 5.50 -2.68
CA TRP A 227 2.70 6.15 -2.24
C TRP A 227 1.65 5.21 -1.67
N LEU A 228 1.97 3.93 -1.53
CA LEU A 228 1.06 2.85 -1.12
C LEU A 228 0.83 2.77 0.39
N THR A 229 1.49 3.60 1.21
CA THR A 229 1.13 3.66 2.63
C THR A 229 -0.19 4.41 2.77
N TYR A 230 -1.27 3.67 3.02
CA TYR A 230 -2.55 4.22 3.45
C TYR A 230 -2.35 4.91 4.79
N ARG A 231 -2.39 6.24 4.77
CA ARG A 231 -2.42 7.04 5.99
C ARG A 231 -3.83 7.56 6.13
N ILE A 232 -4.31 7.65 7.36
CA ILE A 232 -5.65 8.14 7.63
C ILE A 232 -5.85 9.56 7.09
N ALA A 233 -4.81 10.40 7.16
CA ALA A 233 -4.87 11.75 6.60
C ALA A 233 -5.16 11.76 5.09
N ASP A 234 -4.58 10.81 4.35
CA ASP A 234 -4.85 10.64 2.93
C ASP A 234 -6.28 10.17 2.70
N GLN A 235 -6.74 9.18 3.45
CA GLN A 235 -8.10 8.66 3.33
C GLN A 235 -9.14 9.74 3.64
N ILE A 236 -8.89 10.60 4.63
CA ILE A 236 -9.75 11.75 4.96
C ILE A 236 -9.80 12.74 3.80
N ALA A 237 -8.65 13.08 3.21
CA ALA A 237 -8.60 14.00 2.08
C ALA A 237 -9.24 13.40 0.81
N GLU A 238 -9.01 12.11 0.55
CA GLU A 238 -9.64 11.36 -0.54
C GLU A 238 -11.17 11.32 -0.37
N GLU A 239 -11.65 10.94 0.81
CA GLU A 239 -13.08 10.90 1.12
C GLU A 239 -13.71 12.29 1.07
N ALA A 240 -13.02 13.33 1.53
CA ALA A 240 -13.51 14.70 1.41
C ALA A 240 -13.71 15.09 -0.06
N LEU A 241 -12.79 14.69 -0.95
CA LEU A 241 -12.89 14.96 -2.39
C LEU A 241 -14.01 14.15 -3.07
N THR A 242 -14.25 12.90 -2.66
CA THR A 242 -15.37 12.07 -3.19
C THR A 242 -16.73 12.55 -2.68
N MET A 243 -16.79 13.16 -1.50
CA MET A 243 -18.00 13.74 -0.93
C MET A 243 -18.35 15.13 -1.50
N LEU A 244 -17.43 15.80 -2.21
CA LEU A 244 -17.75 17.09 -2.83
C LEU A 244 -18.89 16.96 -3.85
N PRO A 245 -19.79 17.97 -3.92
CA PRO A 245 -20.79 18.05 -4.97
C PRO A 245 -20.17 17.96 -6.37
N GLU A 246 -20.87 17.30 -7.30
CA GLU A 246 -20.38 17.09 -8.67
C GLU A 246 -20.01 18.41 -9.37
N ASN A 247 -20.81 19.45 -9.20
CA ASN A 247 -20.52 20.78 -9.75
C ASN A 247 -19.22 21.40 -9.18
N SER A 248 -18.86 21.11 -7.93
CA SER A 248 -17.59 21.52 -7.33
C SER A 248 -16.42 20.74 -7.93
N ARG A 249 -16.58 19.42 -8.14
CA ARG A 249 -15.58 18.62 -8.85
C ARG A 249 -15.37 19.11 -10.29
N LEU A 250 -16.44 19.39 -11.02
CA LEU A 250 -16.34 19.95 -12.37
C LEU A 250 -15.63 21.31 -12.40
N LYS A 251 -15.84 22.16 -11.38
CA LYS A 251 -15.08 23.40 -11.21
C LYS A 251 -13.59 23.16 -10.97
N LEU A 252 -13.22 22.14 -10.19
CA LEU A 252 -11.82 21.74 -10.00
C LEU A 252 -11.18 21.32 -11.32
N LEU A 253 -11.87 20.51 -12.12
CA LEU A 253 -11.38 20.13 -13.45
C LEU A 253 -11.22 21.35 -14.37
N ASN A 254 -12.18 22.28 -14.33
CA ASN A 254 -12.11 23.51 -15.12
C ASN A 254 -10.99 24.46 -14.68
N ALA A 255 -10.48 24.32 -13.45
CA ALA A 255 -9.33 25.07 -12.96
C ALA A 255 -7.98 24.44 -13.34
N ALA A 256 -7.95 23.33 -14.07
CA ALA A 256 -6.73 22.66 -14.52
C ALA A 256 -5.70 23.59 -15.22
N PRO A 257 -6.11 24.54 -16.09
CA PRO A 257 -5.17 25.49 -16.69
C PRO A 257 -4.47 26.41 -15.68
N ASP A 258 -5.01 26.55 -14.48
CA ASP A 258 -4.46 27.42 -13.42
C ASP A 258 -3.67 26.65 -12.35
N LEU A 259 -3.74 25.32 -12.33
CA LEU A 259 -2.97 24.52 -11.37
C LEU A 259 -1.47 24.58 -11.66
N SER A 260 -0.64 24.60 -10.62
CA SER A 260 0.80 24.40 -10.76
C SER A 260 1.14 22.98 -11.25
N PRO A 261 2.37 22.71 -11.73
CA PRO A 261 2.84 21.35 -12.03
C PRO A 261 2.65 20.39 -10.87
N ALA A 262 2.99 20.81 -9.64
CA ALA A 262 2.84 20.01 -8.43
C ALA A 262 1.36 19.66 -8.18
N GLU A 263 0.46 20.65 -8.16
CA GLU A 263 -0.98 20.41 -8.00
C GLU A 263 -1.54 19.53 -9.13
N SER A 264 -1.02 19.66 -10.35
CA SER A 264 -1.44 18.81 -11.47
C SER A 264 -1.04 17.35 -11.27
N THR A 265 0.14 17.08 -10.72
CA THR A 265 0.57 15.72 -10.32
C THR A 265 -0.37 15.14 -9.26
N GLY A 266 -0.68 15.88 -8.20
CA GLY A 266 -1.62 15.39 -7.18
C GLY A 266 -3.04 15.19 -7.72
N ALA A 267 -3.49 16.05 -8.64
CA ALA A 267 -4.77 15.89 -9.33
C ALA A 267 -4.80 14.61 -10.18
N CYS A 268 -3.78 14.39 -11.02
CA CYS A 268 -3.66 13.15 -11.80
C CYS A 268 -3.66 11.91 -10.88
N PHE A 269 -3.01 11.97 -9.72
CA PHE A 269 -2.95 10.83 -8.80
C PHE A 269 -4.34 10.44 -8.30
N LEU A 270 -5.07 11.42 -7.79
CA LEU A 270 -6.40 11.21 -7.23
C LEU A 270 -7.42 10.78 -8.29
N MET A 271 -7.26 11.28 -9.51
CA MET A 271 -8.04 10.85 -10.66
C MET A 271 -7.92 9.36 -10.93
N VAL A 272 -6.68 8.85 -11.02
CA VAL A 272 -6.46 7.43 -11.32
C VAL A 272 -6.95 6.53 -10.19
N ARG A 273 -6.78 6.99 -8.95
CA ARG A 273 -7.09 6.18 -7.77
C ARG A 273 -8.58 6.04 -7.49
N HIS A 274 -9.37 7.08 -7.79
CA HIS A 274 -10.76 7.17 -7.31
C HIS A 274 -11.79 7.41 -8.42
N ASP A 275 -11.38 7.46 -9.69
CA ASP A 275 -12.25 7.80 -10.82
C ASP A 275 -13.16 9.00 -10.53
N ILE A 276 -12.55 10.03 -9.92
CA ILE A 276 -13.24 11.22 -9.37
C ILE A 276 -14.04 11.93 -10.46
N PHE A 277 -13.55 11.86 -11.70
CA PHE A 277 -14.25 12.31 -12.89
C PHE A 277 -14.66 11.09 -13.69
N LYS A 278 -15.97 10.96 -13.93
CA LYS A 278 -16.52 9.85 -14.69
C LYS A 278 -16.73 10.26 -16.16
N PRO A 279 -16.37 9.41 -17.13
CA PRO A 279 -16.74 9.62 -18.53
C PRO A 279 -18.27 9.57 -18.72
N PRO A 280 -18.82 10.09 -19.83
CA PRO A 280 -18.10 10.69 -20.96
C PRO A 280 -17.63 12.12 -20.67
N PHE A 281 -16.46 12.49 -21.21
CA PHE A 281 -15.91 13.84 -21.11
C PHE A 281 -16.20 14.65 -22.37
N SER A 282 -16.71 15.88 -22.19
CA SER A 282 -16.79 16.87 -23.27
C SER A 282 -15.41 17.23 -23.81
N SER A 283 -15.32 17.76 -25.03
CA SER A 283 -14.05 18.17 -25.64
C SER A 283 -13.28 19.17 -24.76
N ALA A 284 -13.98 20.09 -24.09
CA ALA A 284 -13.35 21.05 -23.17
C ALA A 284 -12.74 20.35 -21.94
N GLN A 285 -13.48 19.41 -21.33
CA GLN A 285 -12.97 18.60 -20.22
C GLN A 285 -11.76 17.77 -20.63
N GLN A 286 -11.79 17.14 -21.82
CA GLN A 286 -10.62 16.39 -22.32
C GLN A 286 -9.38 17.27 -22.47
N GLN A 287 -9.52 18.51 -22.94
CA GLN A 287 -8.40 19.46 -23.02
C GLN A 287 -7.87 19.87 -21.64
N HIS A 288 -8.75 20.05 -20.66
CA HIS A 288 -8.35 20.29 -19.27
C HIS A 288 -7.59 19.10 -18.70
N LEU A 289 -8.07 17.87 -18.92
CA LEU A 289 -7.39 16.65 -18.53
C LEU A 289 -6.00 16.55 -19.18
N LEU A 290 -5.91 16.76 -20.49
CA LEU A 290 -4.62 16.76 -21.20
C LEU A 290 -3.66 17.81 -20.62
N THR A 291 -4.18 18.98 -20.23
CA THR A 291 -3.41 20.03 -19.57
C THR A 291 -2.86 19.59 -18.21
N LEU A 292 -3.65 18.88 -17.41
CA LEU A 292 -3.19 18.29 -16.14
C LEU A 292 -2.04 17.32 -16.38
N LEU A 293 -2.21 16.37 -17.31
CA LEU A 293 -1.17 15.39 -17.62
C LEU A 293 0.11 16.05 -18.14
N LYS A 294 -0.02 17.06 -19.02
CA LYS A 294 1.14 17.80 -19.54
C LYS A 294 1.91 18.51 -18.43
N LYS A 295 1.20 19.11 -17.46
CA LYS A 295 1.82 19.79 -16.32
C LYS A 295 2.40 18.81 -15.31
N SER A 296 1.76 17.67 -15.07
CA SER A 296 2.29 16.66 -14.14
C SER A 296 3.62 16.08 -14.62
N LEU A 297 3.81 15.95 -15.94
CA LEU A 297 5.09 15.59 -16.57
C LEU A 297 6.21 16.61 -16.33
N GLN A 298 5.86 17.86 -15.96
CA GLN A 298 6.82 18.92 -15.64
C GLN A 298 7.19 18.95 -14.15
N HIS A 299 6.60 18.11 -13.32
CA HIS A 299 6.93 17.99 -11.91
C HIS A 299 7.60 16.65 -11.65
N PRO A 300 8.67 16.61 -10.85
CA PRO A 300 9.27 15.34 -10.48
C PRO A 300 8.23 14.45 -9.78
N ALA A 301 8.06 13.22 -10.27
CA ALA A 301 7.09 12.27 -9.75
C ALA A 301 7.72 10.89 -9.67
N ASP A 302 7.12 9.96 -8.94
CA ASP A 302 7.58 8.58 -8.97
C ASP A 302 7.10 7.87 -10.24
N ASN A 303 7.80 6.79 -10.60
CA ASN A 303 7.47 5.98 -11.77
C ASN A 303 6.02 5.47 -11.74
N TYR A 304 5.55 4.98 -10.59
CA TYR A 304 4.26 4.32 -10.50
C TYR A 304 3.11 5.29 -10.76
N HIS A 305 3.17 6.51 -10.24
CA HIS A 305 2.13 7.52 -10.47
C HIS A 305 2.02 7.96 -11.93
N LEU A 306 3.15 8.27 -12.57
CA LEU A 306 3.17 8.64 -13.99
C LEU A 306 2.61 7.52 -14.85
N SER A 307 3.08 6.29 -14.60
CA SER A 307 2.65 5.09 -15.29
C SER A 307 1.14 4.85 -15.18
N GLN A 308 0.58 4.94 -13.97
CA GLN A 308 -0.85 4.82 -13.71
C GLN A 308 -1.66 5.90 -14.45
N SER A 309 -1.14 7.14 -14.47
CA SER A 309 -1.78 8.24 -15.19
C SER A 309 -1.82 7.99 -16.69
N PHE A 310 -0.74 7.49 -17.30
CA PHE A 310 -0.72 7.24 -18.74
C PHE A 310 -1.78 6.21 -19.15
N LEU A 311 -1.87 5.09 -18.42
CA LEU A 311 -2.85 4.05 -18.71
C LEU A 311 -4.28 4.53 -18.50
N TRP A 312 -4.57 5.24 -17.41
CA TRP A 312 -5.90 5.80 -17.16
C TRP A 312 -6.36 6.72 -18.29
N PHE A 313 -5.48 7.61 -18.73
CA PHE A 313 -5.75 8.55 -19.82
C PHE A 313 -5.94 7.85 -21.18
N ALA A 314 -5.15 6.81 -21.44
CA ALA A 314 -5.29 5.99 -22.64
C ALA A 314 -6.61 5.19 -22.65
N ARG A 315 -6.95 4.53 -21.54
CA ARG A 315 -8.19 3.75 -21.37
C ARG A 315 -9.44 4.60 -21.58
N HIS A 316 -9.41 5.86 -21.13
CA HIS A 316 -10.49 6.82 -21.33
C HIS A 316 -10.45 7.55 -22.68
N LYS A 317 -9.51 7.17 -23.57
CA LYS A 317 -9.35 7.72 -24.92
C LYS A 317 -9.31 9.25 -24.94
N ILE A 318 -8.61 9.86 -23.98
CA ILE A 318 -8.50 11.32 -23.89
C ILE A 318 -7.76 11.84 -25.14
N THR A 319 -8.42 12.72 -25.89
CA THR A 319 -7.87 13.28 -27.14
C THR A 319 -6.54 14.00 -26.88
N GLY A 320 -5.52 13.72 -27.71
CA GLY A 320 -4.21 14.36 -27.65
C GLY A 320 -3.19 13.71 -26.71
N VAL A 321 -3.57 12.68 -25.95
CA VAL A 321 -2.63 11.91 -25.10
C VAL A 321 -1.52 11.27 -25.93
N ALA A 322 -1.84 10.75 -27.12
CA ALA A 322 -0.86 10.12 -27.98
C ALA A 322 0.27 11.08 -28.38
N ASP A 323 -0.10 12.30 -28.79
CA ASP A 323 0.87 13.34 -29.16
C ASP A 323 1.73 13.80 -27.98
N LEU A 324 1.19 13.75 -26.76
CA LEU A 324 1.93 14.09 -25.56
C LEU A 324 2.95 13.01 -25.16
N LEU A 325 2.60 11.72 -25.30
CA LEU A 325 3.44 10.61 -24.84
C LEU A 325 4.49 10.17 -25.87
N ARG A 326 4.21 10.35 -27.17
CA ARG A 326 5.10 9.91 -28.27
C ARG A 326 6.55 10.40 -28.12
N PRO A 327 6.84 11.69 -27.85
CA PRO A 327 8.21 12.17 -27.69
C PRO A 327 9.02 11.41 -26.62
N TYR A 328 8.38 10.95 -25.55
CA TYR A 328 9.04 10.19 -24.49
C TYR A 328 9.42 8.77 -24.93
N VAL A 329 8.57 8.10 -25.70
CA VAL A 329 8.86 6.74 -26.25
C VAL A 329 9.97 6.79 -27.28
N PHE A 330 10.06 7.87 -28.05
CA PHE A 330 11.14 8.08 -29.02
C PHE A 330 12.43 8.61 -28.38
N GLY A 331 12.42 8.95 -27.09
CA GLY A 331 13.59 9.48 -26.37
C GLY A 331 13.91 10.94 -26.69
N GLU A 332 12.94 11.68 -27.22
CA GLU A 332 13.04 13.13 -27.46
C GLU A 332 12.90 13.92 -26.15
N HIS A 333 12.17 13.37 -25.18
CA HIS A 333 12.02 13.92 -23.83
C HIS A 333 12.38 12.88 -22.77
N GLU A 334 12.87 13.34 -21.63
CA GLU A 334 13.15 12.52 -20.44
C GLU A 334 12.11 12.76 -19.35
N PHE A 335 11.80 11.72 -18.58
CA PHE A 335 10.93 11.85 -17.40
C PHE A 335 11.72 12.35 -16.19
N MET A 336 11.15 13.30 -15.46
CA MET A 336 11.69 13.71 -14.15
C MET A 336 11.19 12.74 -13.07
N ILE A 337 12.03 11.77 -12.71
CA ILE A 337 11.69 10.74 -11.71
C ILE A 337 12.31 11.09 -10.35
N ILE A 338 11.51 11.10 -9.27
CA ILE A 338 12.03 11.22 -7.89
C ILE A 338 12.27 9.83 -7.30
N GLY A 339 13.47 9.65 -6.72
CA GLY A 339 13.81 8.51 -5.88
C GLY A 339 14.36 7.32 -6.67
N PRO A 340 14.81 6.26 -5.98
CA PRO A 340 15.14 5.02 -6.66
C PRO A 340 13.90 4.54 -7.44
N THR A 341 14.11 4.04 -8.66
CA THR A 341 13.08 3.29 -9.39
C THR A 341 12.49 2.29 -8.40
N SER A 342 11.21 2.48 -8.06
CA SER A 342 10.52 2.02 -6.84
C SER A 342 11.07 0.76 -6.15
N ASP A 343 10.90 0.69 -4.82
CA ASP A 343 11.04 -0.54 -4.01
C ASP A 343 10.24 -1.75 -4.55
N TYR A 344 9.37 -1.51 -5.55
CA TYR A 344 8.76 -2.52 -6.41
C TYR A 344 9.56 -2.63 -7.73
N PRO A 345 10.64 -3.42 -7.81
CA PRO A 345 11.40 -3.66 -9.06
C PRO A 345 10.58 -4.36 -10.15
N GLN A 346 9.27 -4.54 -9.94
CA GLN A 346 8.35 -5.25 -10.81
C GLN A 346 7.46 -4.30 -11.63
N ASN A 347 7.53 -2.98 -11.41
CA ASN A 347 6.83 -2.02 -12.27
C ASN A 347 7.66 -1.71 -13.52
N PRO A 348 7.04 -1.63 -14.71
CA PRO A 348 7.71 -1.11 -15.90
C PRO A 348 8.13 0.35 -15.70
N SER A 349 9.16 0.78 -16.43
CA SER A 349 9.61 2.18 -16.48
C SER A 349 8.54 3.09 -17.11
N PRO A 350 8.59 4.41 -16.89
CA PRO A 350 7.59 5.31 -17.48
C PRO A 350 7.60 5.29 -19.00
N VAL A 351 8.75 5.02 -19.64
CA VAL A 351 8.87 4.91 -21.10
C VAL A 351 8.14 3.66 -21.60
N ALA A 352 8.36 2.52 -20.94
CA ALA A 352 7.67 1.28 -21.28
C ALA A 352 6.16 1.39 -21.03
N THR A 353 5.74 2.05 -19.95
CA THR A 353 4.31 2.32 -19.70
C THR A 353 3.72 3.31 -20.70
N ALA A 354 4.46 4.33 -21.14
CA ALA A 354 4.00 5.24 -22.19
C ALA A 354 3.79 4.50 -23.52
N ALA A 355 4.68 3.56 -23.88
CA ALA A 355 4.50 2.71 -25.05
C ALA A 355 3.26 1.81 -24.91
N LEU A 356 3.02 1.26 -23.71
CA LEU A 356 1.82 0.48 -23.40
C LEU A 356 0.54 1.33 -23.54
N ALA A 357 0.53 2.55 -22.99
CA ALA A 357 -0.58 3.49 -23.10
C ALA A 357 -0.86 3.87 -24.58
N LEU A 358 0.18 4.13 -25.36
CA LEU A 358 0.06 4.41 -26.80
C LEU A 358 -0.50 3.20 -27.58
N SER A 359 -0.14 1.98 -27.18
CA SER A 359 -0.68 0.76 -27.81
C SER A 359 -2.19 0.58 -27.55
N LEU A 360 -2.68 0.95 -26.36
CA LEU A 360 -4.11 0.95 -26.03
C LEU A 360 -4.91 1.99 -26.85
N LEU A 361 -4.22 3.02 -27.36
CA LEU A 361 -4.76 4.02 -28.26
C LEU A 361 -4.61 3.62 -29.75
N ASP A 362 -4.12 2.41 -30.04
CA ASP A 362 -3.80 1.91 -31.38
C ASP A 362 -2.83 2.84 -32.17
N ASP A 363 -1.89 3.49 -31.47
CA ASP A 363 -0.89 4.34 -32.12
C ASP A 363 0.19 3.48 -32.81
N GLN A 364 -0.05 3.16 -34.09
CA GLN A 364 0.85 2.34 -34.90
C GLN A 364 2.24 2.96 -35.12
N SER A 365 2.44 4.26 -34.84
CA SER A 365 3.73 4.93 -35.06
C SER A 365 4.85 4.37 -34.16
N ILE A 366 4.52 3.81 -33.00
CA ILE A 366 5.52 3.26 -32.06
C ILE A 366 5.91 1.79 -32.36
N ARG A 367 5.22 1.12 -33.28
CA ARG A 367 5.37 -0.34 -33.50
C ARG A 367 6.81 -0.76 -33.81
N GLU A 368 7.50 -0.05 -34.69
CA GLU A 368 8.88 -0.38 -35.06
C GLU A 368 9.84 -0.19 -33.88
N LYS A 369 9.65 0.87 -33.10
CA LYS A 369 10.45 1.18 -31.91
C LYS A 369 10.27 0.10 -30.84
N VAL A 370 9.03 -0.32 -30.58
CA VAL A 370 8.71 -1.42 -29.65
C VAL A 370 9.35 -2.73 -30.11
N ALA A 371 9.21 -3.08 -31.40
CA ALA A 371 9.79 -4.30 -31.95
C ALA A 371 11.32 -4.29 -31.89
N LEU A 372 11.96 -3.14 -32.12
CA LEU A 372 13.40 -2.98 -32.00
C LEU A 372 13.86 -3.21 -30.55
N TYR A 373 13.17 -2.63 -29.56
CA TYR A 373 13.50 -2.83 -28.15
C TYR A 373 13.48 -4.32 -27.77
N LEU A 374 12.43 -5.05 -28.13
CA LEU A 374 12.29 -6.48 -27.83
C LEU A 374 13.36 -7.34 -28.53
N LYS A 375 13.81 -6.92 -29.72
CA LYS A 375 14.90 -7.59 -30.41
C LYS A 375 16.24 -7.39 -29.70
N GLU A 376 16.48 -6.20 -29.15
CA GLU A 376 17.74 -5.83 -28.48
C GLU A 376 17.80 -6.30 -27.02
N ASN A 377 16.64 -6.53 -26.38
CA ASN A 377 16.54 -6.89 -24.98
C ASN A 377 15.76 -8.21 -24.86
N THR A 378 16.44 -9.32 -24.61
CA THR A 378 15.79 -10.65 -24.51
C THR A 378 15.55 -11.10 -23.08
N LYS A 379 16.09 -10.39 -22.09
CA LYS A 379 15.93 -10.76 -20.68
C LYS A 379 14.52 -10.39 -20.21
N PRO A 380 13.78 -11.33 -19.58
CA PRO A 380 12.49 -11.00 -18.99
C PRO A 380 12.69 -9.97 -17.87
N THR A 381 12.07 -8.81 -18.09
CA THR A 381 12.01 -7.67 -17.17
C THR A 381 10.59 -7.09 -17.26
N PRO A 382 10.15 -6.27 -16.29
CA PRO A 382 8.86 -5.58 -16.40
C PRO A 382 8.72 -4.75 -17.68
N ASP A 383 9.78 -4.05 -18.08
CA ASP A 383 9.83 -3.28 -19.33
C ASP A 383 9.67 -4.19 -20.55
N HIS A 384 10.42 -5.30 -20.59
CA HIS A 384 10.29 -6.27 -21.66
C HIS A 384 8.85 -6.77 -21.79
N THR A 385 8.22 -7.17 -20.68
CA THR A 385 6.82 -7.62 -20.71
C THR A 385 5.87 -6.49 -21.11
N ALA A 386 6.06 -5.25 -20.65
CA ALA A 386 5.26 -4.09 -21.10
C ALA A 386 5.36 -3.89 -22.62
N TYR A 387 6.56 -3.95 -23.19
CA TYR A 387 6.76 -3.84 -24.63
C TYR A 387 6.18 -5.03 -25.40
N THR A 388 6.25 -6.25 -24.85
CA THR A 388 5.61 -7.44 -25.46
C THR A 388 4.10 -7.25 -25.53
N VAL A 389 3.47 -6.81 -24.43
CA VAL A 389 2.02 -6.52 -24.39
C VAL A 389 1.68 -5.39 -25.35
N ALA A 390 2.48 -4.33 -25.41
CA ALA A 390 2.29 -3.23 -26.35
C ALA A 390 2.35 -3.71 -27.82
N LEU A 391 3.30 -4.59 -28.15
CA LEU A 391 3.40 -5.17 -29.49
C LEU A 391 2.22 -6.09 -29.82
N ALA A 392 1.72 -6.84 -28.84
CA ALA A 392 0.55 -7.69 -28.98
C ALA A 392 -0.70 -6.87 -29.31
N HIS A 393 -0.91 -5.73 -28.64
CA HIS A 393 -1.98 -4.77 -28.96
C HIS A 393 -1.86 -4.25 -30.39
N LEU A 394 -0.70 -3.70 -30.74
CA LEU A 394 -0.47 -3.09 -32.06
C LEU A 394 -0.60 -4.09 -33.22
N LYS A 395 -0.34 -5.37 -32.97
CA LYS A 395 -0.48 -6.45 -33.97
C LYS A 395 -1.84 -7.15 -33.92
N LYS A 396 -2.64 -6.91 -32.87
CA LYS A 396 -3.82 -7.72 -32.53
C LYS A 396 -3.47 -9.21 -32.50
N ASP A 397 -2.39 -9.54 -31.79
CA ASP A 397 -1.85 -10.90 -31.68
C ASP A 397 -1.51 -11.23 -30.22
N SER A 398 -2.51 -11.73 -29.49
CA SER A 398 -2.39 -12.11 -28.09
C SER A 398 -1.39 -13.24 -27.84
N LYS A 399 -1.01 -14.01 -28.88
CA LYS A 399 -0.07 -15.14 -28.75
C LYS A 399 1.35 -14.70 -28.41
N LEU A 400 1.65 -13.41 -28.54
CA LEU A 400 2.92 -12.83 -28.09
C LEU A 400 3.04 -12.77 -26.56
N VAL A 401 1.92 -12.82 -25.84
CA VAL A 401 1.86 -12.80 -24.37
C VAL A 401 1.51 -14.19 -23.86
N THR A 402 2.13 -14.59 -22.76
CA THR A 402 1.93 -15.90 -22.13
C THR A 402 1.39 -15.76 -20.72
N VAL A 403 0.89 -16.85 -20.14
CA VAL A 403 0.46 -16.86 -18.72
C VAL A 403 1.63 -16.55 -17.78
N ASP A 404 2.86 -16.94 -18.16
CA ASP A 404 4.05 -16.66 -17.35
C ASP A 404 4.32 -15.17 -17.24
N ASP A 405 3.90 -14.32 -18.19
CA ASP A 405 4.04 -12.86 -18.11
C ASP A 405 3.25 -12.23 -16.95
N PHE A 406 2.32 -12.97 -16.33
CA PHE A 406 1.60 -12.54 -15.13
C PHE A 406 2.44 -12.61 -13.84
N HIS A 407 3.63 -13.23 -13.84
CA HIS A 407 4.44 -13.36 -12.62
C HIS A 407 4.91 -12.01 -12.02
N TRP A 408 4.80 -10.93 -12.78
CA TRP A 408 5.08 -9.58 -12.30
C TRP A 408 3.94 -9.07 -11.40
N ASN A 409 4.31 -8.74 -10.18
CA ASN A 409 3.50 -8.06 -9.17
C ASN A 409 3.32 -6.58 -9.53
N THR A 410 2.62 -6.30 -10.63
CA THR A 410 2.27 -4.95 -11.07
C THR A 410 0.90 -4.91 -11.73
N TYR A 411 0.01 -4.08 -11.19
CA TYR A 411 -1.35 -3.91 -11.71
C TYR A 411 -1.35 -3.31 -13.13
N LEU A 412 -0.35 -2.48 -13.46
CA LEU A 412 -0.24 -1.76 -14.73
C LEU A 412 -0.19 -2.70 -15.95
N LEU A 413 0.58 -3.78 -15.83
CA LEU A 413 0.71 -4.76 -16.91
C LEU A 413 -0.58 -5.56 -17.09
N HIS A 414 -1.22 -5.94 -15.98
CA HIS A 414 -2.40 -6.80 -16.02
C HIS A 414 -3.61 -6.08 -16.64
N ASP A 415 -3.83 -4.80 -16.33
CA ASP A 415 -4.92 -4.02 -16.94
C ASP A 415 -4.77 -3.97 -18.48
N ALA A 416 -3.55 -3.73 -18.96
CA ALA A 416 -3.29 -3.74 -20.40
C ALA A 416 -3.36 -5.16 -21.01
N MET A 417 -2.95 -6.20 -20.28
CA MET A 417 -3.12 -7.59 -20.75
C MET A 417 -4.59 -7.98 -20.85
N PHE A 418 -5.44 -7.49 -19.96
CA PHE A 418 -6.89 -7.74 -20.02
C PHE A 418 -7.52 -7.09 -21.24
N ALA A 419 -7.09 -5.88 -21.60
CA ALA A 419 -7.52 -5.22 -22.84
C ALA A 419 -7.15 -6.01 -24.11
N LEU A 420 -6.16 -6.93 -24.08
CA LEU A 420 -5.85 -7.78 -25.25
C LEU A 420 -7.04 -8.67 -25.64
N ALA A 421 -7.84 -9.10 -24.68
CA ALA A 421 -9.01 -9.94 -24.95
C ALA A 421 -10.13 -9.16 -25.67
N GLU A 422 -10.12 -7.83 -25.61
CA GLU A 422 -11.05 -6.98 -26.34
C GLU A 422 -10.59 -6.76 -27.79
N VAL A 423 -9.28 -6.60 -28.03
CA VAL A 423 -8.73 -6.31 -29.38
C VAL A 423 -8.40 -7.55 -30.22
N ASP A 424 -8.18 -8.70 -29.57
CA ASP A 424 -7.96 -10.01 -30.19
C ASP A 424 -8.78 -11.09 -29.42
N PRO A 425 -10.12 -11.10 -29.56
CA PRO A 425 -10.98 -12.01 -28.81
C PRO A 425 -10.81 -13.45 -29.32
N CYS A 426 -10.08 -14.26 -28.56
CA CYS A 426 -9.82 -15.67 -28.91
C CYS A 426 -9.60 -16.53 -27.66
N ILE A 427 -9.50 -17.86 -27.85
CA ILE A 427 -9.28 -18.80 -26.74
C ILE A 427 -8.02 -18.41 -25.94
N HIS A 428 -6.97 -17.97 -26.62
CA HIS A 428 -5.70 -17.62 -25.98
C HIS A 428 -5.84 -16.37 -25.10
N SER A 429 -6.35 -15.26 -25.62
CA SER A 429 -6.50 -14.00 -24.86
C SER A 429 -7.45 -14.16 -23.67
N TYR A 430 -8.57 -14.87 -23.82
CA TYR A 430 -9.47 -15.17 -22.70
C TYR A 430 -8.80 -16.07 -21.65
N SER A 431 -7.95 -17.01 -22.06
CA SER A 431 -7.18 -17.85 -21.14
C SER A 431 -6.12 -17.04 -20.38
N LEU A 432 -5.50 -16.01 -20.99
CA LEU A 432 -4.60 -15.10 -20.28
C LEU A 432 -5.31 -14.40 -19.12
N VAL A 433 -6.53 -13.87 -19.37
CA VAL A 433 -7.33 -13.20 -18.34
C VAL A 433 -7.64 -14.18 -17.20
N ILE A 434 -8.24 -15.32 -17.50
CA ILE A 434 -8.75 -16.20 -16.44
C ILE A 434 -7.67 -17.11 -15.82
N ASP A 435 -6.82 -17.77 -16.61
CA ASP A 435 -5.82 -18.69 -16.06
C ASP A 435 -4.61 -17.94 -15.50
N GLY A 436 -4.20 -16.83 -16.11
CA GLY A 436 -3.13 -15.96 -15.59
C GLY A 436 -3.63 -15.02 -14.49
N GLY A 437 -4.56 -14.12 -14.84
CA GLY A 437 -5.03 -13.08 -13.93
C GLY A 437 -5.68 -13.62 -12.64
N SER A 438 -6.57 -14.61 -12.73
CA SER A 438 -7.24 -15.17 -11.54
C SER A 438 -6.40 -16.19 -10.74
N ALA A 439 -5.19 -16.50 -11.20
CA ALA A 439 -4.19 -17.24 -10.42
C ALA A 439 -3.14 -16.32 -9.77
N HIS A 440 -3.20 -15.02 -10.06
CA HIS A 440 -2.23 -14.05 -9.55
C HIS A 440 -2.27 -13.94 -8.02
N SER A 441 -1.10 -13.70 -7.41
CA SER A 441 -0.95 -13.62 -5.95
C SER A 441 -1.58 -12.37 -5.33
N TRP A 442 -1.71 -11.29 -6.11
CA TRP A 442 -2.36 -10.06 -5.70
C TRP A 442 -3.87 -10.14 -5.88
N ALA A 443 -4.60 -9.96 -4.79
CA ALA A 443 -6.06 -10.07 -4.78
C ALA A 443 -6.76 -9.10 -5.74
N MET A 444 -6.22 -7.89 -5.93
CA MET A 444 -6.80 -6.89 -6.85
C MET A 444 -6.74 -7.35 -8.31
N VAL A 445 -5.62 -7.93 -8.74
CA VAL A 445 -5.45 -8.50 -10.10
C VAL A 445 -6.40 -9.68 -10.29
N ASN A 446 -6.52 -10.52 -9.25
CA ASN A 446 -7.40 -11.66 -9.24
C ASN A 446 -8.89 -11.25 -9.39
N GLU A 447 -9.30 -10.23 -8.64
CA GLU A 447 -10.65 -9.67 -8.69
C GLU A 447 -10.96 -9.04 -10.05
N GLU A 448 -10.06 -8.19 -10.55
CA GLU A 448 -10.23 -7.55 -11.85
C GLU A 448 -10.33 -8.61 -12.96
N ALA A 449 -9.46 -9.64 -12.95
CA ALA A 449 -9.53 -10.74 -13.91
C ALA A 449 -10.91 -11.42 -13.94
N VAL A 450 -11.51 -11.67 -12.78
CA VAL A 450 -12.87 -12.26 -12.71
C VAL A 450 -13.91 -11.29 -13.25
N ILE A 451 -13.83 -10.01 -12.91
CA ILE A 451 -14.77 -8.98 -13.37
C ILE A 451 -14.66 -8.78 -14.89
N THR A 452 -13.45 -8.65 -15.43
CA THR A 452 -13.19 -8.57 -16.86
C THR A 452 -13.71 -9.81 -17.56
N PHE A 453 -13.37 -11.02 -17.08
CA PHE A 453 -13.82 -12.26 -17.70
C PHE A 453 -15.35 -12.42 -17.66
N GLN A 454 -15.98 -11.96 -16.59
CA GLN A 454 -17.43 -11.89 -16.47
C GLN A 454 -18.04 -10.98 -17.55
N SER A 455 -17.47 -9.79 -17.75
CA SER A 455 -17.87 -8.84 -18.79
C SER A 455 -17.73 -9.45 -20.20
N LEU A 456 -16.56 -10.02 -20.48
CA LEU A 456 -16.22 -10.62 -21.78
C LEU A 456 -17.06 -11.84 -22.16
N THR A 457 -17.62 -12.55 -21.19
CA THR A 457 -18.40 -13.79 -21.40
C THR A 457 -19.91 -13.63 -21.16
N GLY A 458 -20.34 -12.49 -20.62
CA GLY A 458 -21.73 -12.23 -20.21
C GLY A 458 -22.21 -13.07 -19.02
N GLN A 459 -21.33 -13.83 -18.37
CA GLN A 459 -21.66 -14.61 -17.17
C GLN A 459 -21.93 -13.68 -15.97
N LYS A 460 -22.44 -14.22 -14.86
CA LYS A 460 -22.74 -13.45 -13.63
C LYS A 460 -22.40 -14.25 -12.37
N TRP A 461 -21.11 -14.39 -12.09
CA TRP A 461 -20.61 -15.04 -10.87
C TRP A 461 -20.57 -14.06 -9.70
N TYR A 462 -19.90 -12.93 -9.88
CA TYR A 462 -19.81 -11.86 -8.89
C TYR A 462 -21.02 -10.93 -9.01
N GLN A 463 -21.75 -10.76 -7.92
CA GLN A 463 -23.00 -9.99 -7.86
C GLN A 463 -22.89 -8.71 -7.02
N ASN A 464 -21.68 -8.42 -6.51
CA ASN A 464 -21.39 -7.25 -5.67
C ASN A 464 -22.26 -7.20 -4.41
N HIS A 465 -22.49 -8.36 -3.78
CA HIS A 465 -23.13 -8.41 -2.47
C HIS A 465 -22.20 -7.87 -1.36
N LYS A 466 -22.78 -7.44 -0.24
CA LYS A 466 -22.00 -6.99 0.92
C LYS A 466 -21.05 -8.11 1.36
N ASN A 467 -19.77 -7.76 1.50
CA ASN A 467 -18.66 -8.67 1.85
C ASN A 467 -18.33 -9.73 0.79
N GLU A 468 -18.91 -9.69 -0.41
CA GLU A 468 -18.54 -10.57 -1.50
C GLU A 468 -17.30 -10.03 -2.23
N ARG A 469 -16.36 -10.91 -2.56
CA ARG A 469 -15.18 -10.58 -3.37
C ARG A 469 -15.23 -11.33 -4.69
N ALA A 470 -14.92 -10.66 -5.80
CA ALA A 470 -14.89 -11.30 -7.12
C ALA A 470 -13.90 -12.48 -7.17
N SER A 471 -12.76 -12.37 -6.47
CA SER A 471 -11.73 -13.43 -6.38
C SER A 471 -12.25 -14.75 -5.81
N TRP A 472 -13.32 -14.74 -5.01
CA TRP A 472 -13.93 -15.98 -4.50
C TRP A 472 -14.50 -16.86 -5.62
N HIS A 473 -14.80 -16.26 -6.77
CA HIS A 473 -15.37 -16.93 -7.94
C HIS A 473 -14.34 -17.38 -8.96
N ALA A 474 -13.05 -17.10 -8.75
CA ALA A 474 -11.97 -17.45 -9.68
C ALA A 474 -12.00 -18.94 -10.10
N LYS A 475 -12.11 -19.87 -9.15
CA LYS A 475 -12.17 -21.32 -9.43
C LYS A 475 -13.43 -21.71 -10.22
N THR A 476 -14.56 -21.06 -9.94
CA THR A 476 -15.82 -21.31 -10.66
C THR A 476 -15.69 -20.84 -12.10
N ALA A 477 -15.17 -19.64 -12.33
CA ALA A 477 -14.93 -19.07 -13.66
C ALA A 477 -13.90 -19.91 -14.45
N GLN A 478 -12.79 -20.32 -13.84
CA GLN A 478 -11.80 -21.22 -14.45
C GLN A 478 -12.40 -22.57 -14.86
N LYS A 479 -13.21 -23.18 -13.98
CA LYS A 479 -13.87 -24.46 -14.28
C LYS A 479 -14.84 -24.30 -15.45
N TRP A 480 -15.62 -23.23 -15.47
CA TRP A 480 -16.53 -22.92 -16.56
C TRP A 480 -15.75 -22.73 -17.87
N TRP A 481 -14.65 -21.96 -17.85
CA TRP A 481 -13.84 -21.74 -19.05
C TRP A 481 -13.29 -23.04 -19.63
N LYS A 482 -12.73 -23.92 -18.80
CA LYS A 482 -12.22 -25.24 -19.22
C LYS A 482 -13.28 -26.12 -19.89
N GLN A 483 -14.55 -25.97 -19.52
CA GLN A 483 -15.65 -26.76 -20.06
C GLN A 483 -16.23 -26.17 -21.35
N ASN A 484 -16.09 -24.87 -21.59
CA ASN A 484 -16.82 -24.16 -22.63
C ASN A 484 -15.93 -23.55 -23.72
N LYS A 485 -14.61 -23.39 -23.49
CA LYS A 485 -13.72 -22.63 -24.39
C LYS A 485 -13.68 -23.11 -25.84
N ASP A 486 -13.82 -24.41 -26.09
CA ASP A 486 -13.76 -24.97 -27.45
C ASP A 486 -15.06 -24.73 -28.24
N THR A 487 -16.15 -24.40 -27.55
CA THR A 487 -17.47 -24.11 -28.12
C THR A 487 -17.92 -22.68 -27.91
N PHE A 488 -17.10 -21.84 -27.28
CA PHE A 488 -17.44 -20.46 -26.96
C PHE A 488 -17.38 -19.60 -28.23
N THR A 489 -18.45 -18.85 -28.50
CA THR A 489 -18.48 -17.87 -29.58
C THR A 489 -17.96 -16.55 -29.07
N PHE A 490 -16.85 -16.10 -29.65
CA PHE A 490 -16.27 -14.79 -29.33
C PHE A 490 -17.11 -13.67 -29.94
N PRO A 491 -17.25 -12.52 -29.25
CA PRO A 491 -17.85 -11.35 -29.86
C PRO A 491 -17.03 -10.90 -31.07
N ASP A 492 -17.69 -10.40 -32.11
CA ASP A 492 -17.00 -9.71 -33.18
C ASP A 492 -16.31 -8.45 -32.61
N PRO A 493 -15.06 -8.17 -32.98
CA PRO A 493 -14.40 -6.95 -32.55
C PRO A 493 -15.11 -5.73 -33.19
N ASP A 494 -15.67 -4.86 -32.34
CA ASP A 494 -16.35 -3.62 -32.74
C ASP A 494 -15.44 -2.60 -33.45
#